data_AF-A0A8C7FV33-F1
#
_entry.id   AF-A0A8C7FV33-F1
#
_cell.length_a   1.000
_cell.length_b   1.000
_cell.length_c   1.000
_cell.angle_alpha   90.00
_cell.angle_beta   90.00
_cell.angle_gamma   90.00
#
_symmetry.space_group_name_H-M   'P 1'
#
loop_
_entity.id
_entity.type
_entity.pdbx_description
1 polymer ?
#
loop_
_entity_poly.entity_id
_entity_poly.type
_entity_poly.pdbx_seq_one_letter_code
_entity_poly.pdbx_strand_id
1 'polypeptide(L)'
;MVREAEIPVLRGFLKPSEATEWKQNVFSSAEAGPLLQSLFDGDFEAVLLSPQVLDLLGGGDSSDGESIDAYLERRVLAYLNDSTQEDKADRENALLALAVSCLHLFAQSNWTGPPVAIHVPDLLPPALLTSLTEPGALTSALLSSLLLDGESVYCLVGNPFLLLLARVLLVNCSAKLDSFELLPWWTLRYVSLHQQVLEERSPQLLGLAQTSIEKVMKYESLFSEGTLRNLSIQFHLECGYTSLTYYEYNPAKEHFQRAKELSGLNMNMIGALGKRTRFQQNFLAQLILDVKRKEDFPAPEPDRELTLSPTPLASLPKDHDLSDDTVLNQINLAEPGQYPMPDLSGEEQAVILGVCTDFQKNNPIHKLTEEELLAFTSVTCRLVLLSPSLSSLSPSLHP
;
A
#
# COMPACT_ATOMS: atom_id res chain seq x y z
N MET A 1 0.63 -24.21 -3.55
CA MET A 1 1.37 -23.59 -4.69
C MET A 1 0.66 -22.29 -4.98
N VAL A 2 1.38 -21.16 -4.97
CA VAL A 2 0.77 -19.84 -5.18
C VAL A 2 0.13 -19.79 -6.55
N ARG A 3 -1.09 -19.26 -6.62
CA ARG A 3 -1.78 -19.10 -7.90
C ARG A 3 -1.10 -18.02 -8.72
N GLU A 4 -1.11 -18.19 -10.04
CA GLU A 4 -0.43 -17.29 -10.98
C GLU A 4 -0.82 -15.81 -10.80
N ALA A 5 -2.05 -15.54 -10.36
CA ALA A 5 -2.55 -14.18 -10.15
C ALA A 5 -2.06 -13.51 -8.84
N GLU A 6 -1.70 -14.24 -7.78
CA GLU A 6 -1.49 -13.64 -6.45
C GLU A 6 -0.29 -12.69 -6.41
N ILE A 7 0.85 -13.10 -7.00
CA ILE A 7 2.08 -12.31 -7.00
C ILE A 7 1.92 -11.02 -7.83
N PRO A 8 1.42 -11.07 -9.09
CA PRO A 8 1.16 -9.86 -9.85
C PRO A 8 0.16 -8.92 -9.17
N VAL A 9 -0.92 -9.47 -8.60
CA VAL A 9 -1.93 -8.67 -7.88
C VAL A 9 -1.32 -7.97 -6.67
N LEU A 10 -0.53 -8.67 -5.85
CA LEU A 10 0.19 -8.06 -4.71
C LEU A 10 1.16 -6.96 -5.13
N ARG A 11 1.87 -7.19 -6.24
CA ARG A 11 2.79 -6.22 -6.83
C ARG A 11 2.06 -5.02 -7.42
N GLY A 12 0.81 -5.19 -7.83
CA GLY A 12 -0.04 -4.16 -8.44
C GLY A 12 0.24 -3.93 -9.94
N PHE A 13 1.12 -4.72 -10.57
CA PHE A 13 1.40 -4.63 -12.00
C PHE A 13 2.00 -5.93 -12.55
N LEU A 14 1.83 -6.10 -13.87
CA LEU A 14 2.41 -7.21 -14.62
C LEU A 14 3.79 -6.84 -15.17
N LYS A 15 4.76 -7.76 -15.06
CA LYS A 15 6.04 -7.60 -15.78
C LYS A 15 5.81 -7.61 -17.29
N PRO A 16 6.71 -7.04 -18.11
CA PRO A 16 6.61 -7.15 -19.57
C PRO A 16 6.56 -8.61 -20.09
N SER A 17 7.33 -9.49 -19.46
CA SER A 17 7.34 -10.94 -19.71
C SER A 17 5.99 -11.57 -19.35
N GLU A 18 5.50 -11.31 -18.13
CA GLU A 18 4.20 -11.77 -17.63
C GLU A 18 3.04 -11.22 -18.47
N ALA A 19 3.07 -9.95 -18.90
CA ALA A 19 2.00 -9.30 -19.64
C ALA A 19 1.72 -9.96 -21.00
N THR A 20 2.73 -10.57 -21.61
CA THR A 20 2.59 -11.26 -22.90
C THR A 20 1.89 -12.61 -22.74
N GLU A 21 2.27 -13.38 -21.71
CA GLU A 21 1.61 -14.64 -21.34
C GLU A 21 0.21 -14.39 -20.76
N TRP A 22 0.08 -13.37 -19.92
CA TRP A 22 -1.16 -12.92 -19.30
C TRP A 22 -2.21 -12.54 -20.33
N LYS A 23 -1.84 -11.78 -21.37
CA LYS A 23 -2.78 -11.43 -22.45
C LYS A 23 -3.28 -12.65 -23.22
N GLN A 24 -2.55 -13.77 -23.23
CA GLN A 24 -3.03 -15.01 -23.85
C GLN A 24 -3.98 -15.78 -22.92
N ASN A 25 -3.72 -15.76 -21.61
CA ASN A 25 -4.50 -16.46 -20.60
C ASN A 25 -5.78 -15.73 -20.17
N VAL A 26 -5.82 -14.39 -20.16
CA VAL A 26 -7.01 -13.59 -19.84
C VAL A 26 -8.18 -13.88 -20.77
N PHE A 27 -7.93 -14.20 -22.05
CA PHE A 27 -9.00 -14.60 -22.98
C PHE A 27 -9.55 -16.00 -22.72
N SER A 28 -8.90 -16.79 -21.86
CA SER A 28 -9.35 -18.15 -21.51
C SER A 28 -10.22 -18.19 -20.24
N SER A 29 -10.19 -17.12 -19.43
CA SER A 29 -11.02 -16.93 -18.24
C SER A 29 -12.20 -16.04 -18.57
N ALA A 30 -13.42 -16.55 -18.39
CA ALA A 30 -14.64 -15.85 -18.79
C ALA A 30 -15.08 -14.79 -17.75
N GLU A 31 -14.82 -15.05 -16.46
CA GLU A 31 -15.27 -14.17 -15.38
C GLU A 31 -14.12 -13.32 -14.79
N ALA A 32 -12.99 -13.91 -14.41
CA ALA A 32 -11.92 -13.14 -13.75
C ALA A 32 -11.08 -12.29 -14.70
N GLY A 33 -10.90 -12.72 -15.94
CA GLY A 33 -10.02 -12.07 -16.92
C GLY A 33 -10.28 -10.57 -17.08
N PRO A 34 -11.52 -10.14 -17.41
CA PRO A 34 -11.86 -8.73 -17.54
C PRO A 34 -11.69 -7.92 -16.24
N LEU A 35 -11.98 -8.53 -15.09
CA LEU A 35 -11.85 -7.88 -13.78
C LEU A 35 -10.39 -7.66 -13.41
N LEU A 36 -9.56 -8.67 -13.59
CA LEU A 36 -8.13 -8.56 -13.35
C LEU A 36 -7.47 -7.58 -14.32
N GLN A 37 -7.92 -7.52 -15.58
CA GLN A 37 -7.44 -6.51 -16.51
C GLN A 37 -7.77 -5.10 -16.03
N SER A 38 -9.02 -4.84 -15.64
CA SER A 38 -9.43 -3.53 -15.12
C SER A 38 -8.67 -3.17 -13.84
N LEU A 39 -8.42 -4.17 -12.97
CA LEU A 39 -7.59 -4.02 -11.77
C LEU A 39 -6.15 -3.57 -12.10
N PHE A 40 -5.49 -4.22 -13.06
CA PHE A 40 -4.11 -3.86 -13.45
C PHE A 40 -4.02 -2.55 -14.22
N ASP A 41 -5.09 -2.15 -14.91
CA ASP A 41 -5.21 -0.84 -15.54
C ASP A 41 -5.49 0.27 -14.50
N GLY A 42 -5.76 -0.09 -13.24
CA GLY A 42 -6.08 0.83 -12.15
C GLY A 42 -7.52 1.36 -12.18
N ASP A 43 -8.38 0.79 -13.03
CA ASP A 43 -9.80 1.11 -13.12
C ASP A 43 -10.60 0.22 -12.16
N PHE A 44 -10.50 0.53 -10.88
CA PHE A 44 -11.18 -0.22 -9.82
C PHE A 44 -12.70 -0.03 -9.84
N GLU A 45 -13.19 1.10 -10.38
CA GLU A 45 -14.61 1.37 -10.56
C GLU A 45 -15.21 0.42 -11.60
N ALA A 46 -14.51 0.17 -12.72
CA ALA A 46 -14.93 -0.79 -13.72
C ALA A 46 -15.03 -2.23 -13.17
N VAL A 47 -14.18 -2.60 -12.21
CA VAL A 47 -14.30 -3.90 -11.51
C VAL A 47 -15.61 -3.94 -10.72
N LEU A 48 -15.88 -2.92 -9.91
CA LEU A 48 -17.07 -2.86 -9.05
C LEU A 48 -18.38 -2.81 -9.85
N LEU A 49 -18.38 -2.10 -10.99
CA LEU A 49 -19.54 -1.92 -11.87
C LEU A 49 -19.65 -2.97 -12.97
N SER A 50 -18.77 -3.98 -12.97
CA SER A 50 -18.83 -5.06 -13.95
C SER A 50 -20.13 -5.85 -13.85
N PRO A 51 -20.68 -6.36 -14.97
CA PRO A 51 -21.92 -7.13 -14.96
C PRO A 51 -21.89 -8.33 -14.00
N GLN A 52 -20.74 -9.00 -13.88
CA GLN A 52 -20.54 -10.14 -12.98
C GLN A 52 -20.65 -9.73 -11.51
N VAL A 53 -20.03 -8.61 -11.13
CA VAL A 53 -20.10 -8.10 -9.76
C VAL A 53 -21.49 -7.54 -9.45
N LEU A 54 -22.14 -6.87 -10.39
CA LEU A 54 -23.52 -6.39 -10.21
C LEU A 54 -24.51 -7.55 -10.04
N ASP A 55 -24.36 -8.64 -10.78
CA ASP A 55 -25.18 -9.85 -10.57
C ASP A 55 -24.87 -10.50 -9.21
N LEU A 56 -23.59 -10.61 -8.84
CA LEU A 56 -23.13 -11.10 -7.54
C LEU A 56 -23.69 -10.29 -6.36
N LEU A 57 -23.79 -8.96 -6.48
CA LEU A 57 -24.26 -8.09 -5.40
C LEU A 57 -25.78 -7.90 -5.42
N GLY A 58 -26.41 -7.91 -6.60
CA GLY A 58 -27.84 -7.57 -6.79
C GLY A 58 -28.80 -8.75 -6.93
N GLY A 59 -28.31 -9.97 -7.16
CA GLY A 59 -29.14 -11.18 -7.24
C GLY A 59 -29.75 -11.72 -5.92
N GLY A 60 -30.63 -12.72 -6.06
CA GLY A 60 -31.21 -13.47 -4.94
C GLY A 60 -32.18 -12.68 -4.05
N ASP A 61 -32.97 -13.42 -3.27
CA ASP A 61 -33.92 -12.83 -2.32
C ASP A 61 -33.22 -12.36 -1.04
N SER A 62 -33.70 -11.26 -0.44
CA SER A 62 -33.30 -10.82 0.91
C SER A 62 -34.22 -11.43 1.95
N SER A 63 -33.67 -11.87 3.08
CA SER A 63 -34.49 -12.31 4.21
C SER A 63 -34.95 -11.12 5.05
N ASP A 64 -36.13 -11.23 5.68
CA ASP A 64 -36.66 -10.16 6.52
C ASP A 64 -35.74 -9.90 7.73
N GLY A 65 -35.30 -8.66 7.91
CA GLY A 65 -34.36 -8.26 8.97
C GLY A 65 -32.90 -8.71 8.78
N GLU A 66 -32.52 -9.21 7.59
CA GLU A 66 -31.12 -9.58 7.28
C GLU A 66 -30.21 -8.33 7.26
N SER A 67 -29.08 -8.39 7.95
CA SER A 67 -28.07 -7.32 7.90
C SER A 67 -27.32 -7.33 6.57
N ILE A 68 -26.80 -6.18 6.16
CA ILE A 68 -26.12 -6.03 4.85
C ILE A 68 -24.92 -6.98 4.74
N ASP A 69 -24.14 -7.15 5.81
CA ASP A 69 -23.00 -8.05 5.83
C ASP A 69 -23.38 -9.52 5.74
N ALA A 70 -24.44 -9.95 6.43
CA ALA A 70 -24.95 -11.32 6.33
C ALA A 70 -25.48 -11.62 4.92
N TYR A 71 -26.19 -10.67 4.31
CA TYR A 71 -26.63 -10.76 2.92
C TYR A 71 -25.44 -10.94 1.97
N LEU A 72 -24.44 -10.06 2.06
CA LEU A 72 -23.24 -10.11 1.21
C LEU A 72 -22.50 -11.44 1.37
N GLU A 73 -22.31 -11.90 2.61
CA GLU A 73 -21.64 -13.18 2.89
C GLU A 73 -22.38 -14.34 2.24
N ARG A 74 -23.70 -14.41 2.40
CA ARG A 74 -24.53 -15.44 1.76
C ARG A 74 -24.42 -15.42 0.24
N ARG A 75 -24.39 -14.23 -0.38
CA ARG A 75 -24.25 -14.09 -1.85
C ARG A 75 -22.89 -14.57 -2.33
N VAL A 76 -21.81 -14.18 -1.66
CA VAL A 76 -20.45 -14.64 -1.96
C VAL A 76 -20.34 -16.15 -1.82
N LEU A 77 -20.89 -16.72 -0.75
CA LEU A 77 -20.90 -18.17 -0.55
C LEU A 77 -21.73 -18.90 -1.61
N ALA A 78 -22.88 -18.37 -2.01
CA ALA A 78 -23.70 -18.95 -3.08
C ALA A 78 -22.94 -18.94 -4.41
N TYR A 79 -22.31 -17.82 -4.76
CA TYR A 79 -21.50 -17.68 -5.97
C TYR A 79 -20.33 -18.67 -6.02
N LEU A 80 -19.65 -18.92 -4.89
CA LEU A 80 -18.59 -19.93 -4.81
C LEU A 80 -19.08 -21.37 -4.88
N ASN A 81 -20.33 -21.65 -4.52
CA ASN A 81 -20.88 -23.02 -4.49
C ASN A 81 -21.58 -23.41 -5.80
N ASP A 82 -21.99 -22.45 -6.63
CA ASP A 82 -22.75 -22.67 -7.88
C ASP A 82 -21.84 -23.00 -9.10
N SER A 83 -20.67 -23.61 -8.88
CA SER A 83 -19.61 -23.75 -9.90
C SER A 83 -19.11 -25.18 -10.08
N THR A 84 -18.69 -25.53 -11.30
CA THR A 84 -17.84 -26.70 -11.55
C THR A 84 -16.40 -26.45 -11.06
N GLN A 85 -15.51 -27.46 -11.08
CA GLN A 85 -14.14 -27.31 -10.54
C GLN A 85 -13.27 -26.31 -11.32
N GLU A 86 -13.44 -26.20 -12.65
CA GLU A 86 -12.71 -25.21 -13.47
C GLU A 86 -13.28 -23.80 -13.28
N ASP A 87 -14.60 -23.66 -13.17
CA ASP A 87 -15.28 -22.39 -12.85
C ASP A 87 -14.89 -21.86 -11.45
N LYS A 88 -14.58 -22.77 -10.51
CA LYS A 88 -14.27 -22.39 -9.12
C LYS A 88 -13.02 -21.51 -9.03
N ALA A 89 -11.94 -21.86 -9.74
CA ALA A 89 -10.71 -21.08 -9.71
C ALA A 89 -10.90 -19.68 -10.35
N ASP A 90 -11.72 -19.62 -11.40
CA ASP A 90 -12.08 -18.37 -12.07
C ASP A 90 -12.87 -17.45 -11.12
N ARG A 91 -13.92 -17.98 -10.48
CA ARG A 91 -14.72 -17.23 -9.49
C ARG A 91 -13.90 -16.73 -8.30
N GLU A 92 -13.00 -17.54 -7.78
CA GLU A 92 -12.11 -17.13 -6.69
C GLU A 92 -11.19 -15.97 -7.11
N ASN A 93 -10.65 -16.00 -8.33
CA ASN A 93 -9.86 -14.89 -8.87
C ASN A 93 -10.68 -13.62 -9.09
N ALA A 94 -11.94 -13.75 -9.52
CA ALA A 94 -12.88 -12.64 -9.64
C ALA A 94 -13.15 -11.98 -8.27
N LEU A 95 -13.37 -12.78 -7.23
CA LEU A 95 -13.53 -12.27 -5.86
C LEU A 95 -12.26 -11.62 -5.30
N LEU A 96 -11.08 -12.16 -5.62
CA LEU A 96 -9.81 -11.51 -5.28
C LEU A 96 -9.70 -10.14 -5.94
N ALA A 97 -9.99 -10.03 -7.25
CA ALA A 97 -9.97 -8.75 -7.95
C ALA A 97 -10.95 -7.74 -7.35
N LEU A 98 -12.16 -8.19 -7.00
CA LEU A 98 -13.16 -7.36 -6.32
C LEU A 98 -12.68 -6.89 -4.94
N ALA A 99 -12.15 -7.79 -4.12
CA ALA A 99 -11.66 -7.46 -2.77
C ALA A 99 -10.54 -6.42 -2.81
N VAL A 100 -9.57 -6.62 -3.70
CA VAL A 100 -8.44 -5.71 -3.91
C VAL A 100 -8.92 -4.35 -4.41
N SER A 101 -9.84 -4.32 -5.38
CA SER A 101 -10.44 -3.09 -5.89
C SER A 101 -11.19 -2.33 -4.80
N CYS A 102 -11.90 -3.03 -3.91
CA CYS A 102 -12.60 -2.40 -2.78
C CYS A 102 -11.63 -1.70 -1.83
N LEU A 103 -10.51 -2.34 -1.48
CA LEU A 103 -9.48 -1.72 -0.63
C LEU A 103 -8.85 -0.50 -1.29
N HIS A 104 -8.53 -0.57 -2.58
CA HIS A 104 -7.96 0.57 -3.31
C HIS A 104 -8.96 1.72 -3.45
N LEU A 105 -10.21 1.45 -3.84
CA LEU A 105 -11.25 2.49 -3.91
C LEU A 105 -11.53 3.13 -2.55
N PHE A 106 -11.49 2.34 -1.48
CA PHE A 106 -11.67 2.85 -0.13
C PHE A 106 -10.50 3.76 0.27
N ALA A 107 -9.27 3.34 -0.03
CA ALA A 107 -8.08 4.15 0.18
C ALA A 107 -8.12 5.46 -0.64
N GLN A 108 -8.56 5.36 -1.90
CA GLN A 108 -8.75 6.49 -2.80
C GLN A 108 -9.79 7.47 -2.28
N SER A 109 -10.91 6.97 -1.76
CA SER A 109 -12.00 7.81 -1.28
C SER A 109 -11.65 8.62 -0.01
N ASN A 110 -10.66 8.17 0.77
CA ASN A 110 -10.38 8.71 2.11
C ASN A 110 -9.00 9.37 2.25
N TRP A 111 -7.98 8.93 1.51
CA TRP A 111 -6.60 9.43 1.67
C TRP A 111 -5.96 9.95 0.40
N THR A 112 -6.04 9.22 -0.73
CA THR A 112 -5.23 9.57 -1.91
C THR A 112 -5.98 10.43 -2.93
N GLY A 113 -7.31 10.30 -3.00
CA GLY A 113 -8.13 10.95 -4.01
C GLY A 113 -7.87 10.44 -5.44
N PRO A 114 -8.68 10.91 -6.42
CA PRO A 114 -9.86 11.74 -6.28
C PRO A 114 -11.06 10.99 -5.65
N PRO A 115 -12.04 11.70 -5.04
CA PRO A 115 -13.21 11.06 -4.44
C PRO A 115 -14.03 10.27 -5.46
N VAL A 116 -14.46 9.07 -5.09
CA VAL A 116 -15.27 8.18 -5.93
C VAL A 116 -16.73 8.25 -5.47
N ALA A 117 -17.67 8.41 -6.40
CA ALA A 117 -19.10 8.45 -6.12
C ALA A 117 -19.72 7.07 -6.33
N ILE A 118 -19.97 6.33 -5.25
CA ILE A 118 -20.62 5.01 -5.30
C ILE A 118 -22.05 5.13 -4.80
N HIS A 119 -23.02 4.86 -5.69
CA HIS A 119 -24.42 4.80 -5.32
C HIS A 119 -24.79 3.38 -4.88
N VAL A 120 -24.59 3.08 -3.59
CA VAL A 120 -24.85 1.76 -2.99
C VAL A 120 -26.26 1.20 -3.31
N PRO A 121 -27.34 2.02 -3.39
CA PRO A 121 -28.65 1.51 -3.77
C PRO A 121 -28.72 0.89 -5.17
N ASP A 122 -27.80 1.22 -6.07
CA ASP A 122 -27.72 0.62 -7.41
C ASP A 122 -27.03 -0.75 -7.40
N LEU A 123 -26.31 -1.08 -6.31
CA LEU A 123 -25.55 -2.31 -6.16
C LEU A 123 -26.31 -3.41 -5.39
N LEU A 124 -27.27 -3.03 -4.56
CA LEU A 124 -27.98 -3.94 -3.65
C LEU A 124 -29.45 -4.10 -4.04
N PRO A 125 -30.09 -5.25 -3.75
CA PRO A 125 -31.50 -5.43 -4.05
C PRO A 125 -32.38 -4.43 -3.30
N PRO A 126 -33.41 -3.84 -3.94
CA PRO A 126 -34.31 -2.89 -3.27
C PRO A 126 -34.99 -3.48 -2.03
N ALA A 127 -35.26 -4.79 -2.01
CA ALA A 127 -35.89 -5.48 -0.89
C ALA A 127 -35.04 -5.48 0.39
N LEU A 128 -33.71 -5.38 0.28
CA LEU A 128 -32.81 -5.22 1.42
C LEU A 128 -32.83 -3.79 1.98
N LEU A 129 -33.17 -2.83 1.12
CA LEU A 129 -33.11 -1.40 1.42
C LEU A 129 -34.46 -0.82 1.90
N THR A 130 -35.56 -1.58 1.81
CA THR A 130 -36.90 -1.14 2.21
C THR A 130 -36.99 -0.71 3.68
N SER A 131 -36.21 -1.34 4.55
CA SER A 131 -36.12 -0.99 5.97
C SER A 131 -35.21 0.22 6.26
N LEU A 132 -34.45 0.69 5.26
CA LEU A 132 -33.42 1.73 5.35
C LEU A 132 -33.79 2.99 4.55
N THR A 133 -35.07 3.37 4.59
CA THR A 133 -35.62 4.47 3.77
C THR A 133 -35.38 5.86 4.36
N GLU A 134 -35.09 5.96 5.65
CA GLU A 134 -34.80 7.24 6.31
C GLU A 134 -33.44 7.83 5.86
N PRO A 135 -33.31 9.17 5.75
CA PRO A 135 -32.05 9.81 5.39
C PRO A 135 -30.89 9.39 6.30
N GLY A 136 -29.85 8.80 5.72
CA GLY A 136 -28.67 8.34 6.44
C GLY A 136 -28.83 6.99 7.16
N ALA A 137 -29.99 6.33 7.10
CA ALA A 137 -30.19 5.01 7.70
C ALA A 137 -29.25 3.95 7.10
N LEU A 138 -29.08 3.96 5.77
CA LEU A 138 -28.13 3.07 5.09
C LEU A 138 -26.70 3.29 5.59
N THR A 139 -26.24 4.54 5.64
CA THR A 139 -24.90 4.87 6.16
C THR A 139 -24.75 4.42 7.61
N SER A 140 -25.76 4.67 8.45
CA SER A 140 -25.74 4.22 9.85
C SER A 140 -25.64 2.70 9.94
N ALA A 141 -26.41 1.95 9.14
CA ALA A 141 -26.36 0.50 9.12
C ALA A 141 -24.97 -0.03 8.71
N LEU A 142 -24.37 0.56 7.67
CA LEU A 142 -23.00 0.21 7.23
C LEU A 142 -21.96 0.48 8.31
N LEU A 143 -22.02 1.64 8.97
CA LEU A 143 -21.11 2.00 10.07
C LEU A 143 -21.32 1.09 11.29
N SER A 144 -22.57 0.75 11.61
CA SER A 144 -22.89 -0.20 12.68
C SER A 144 -22.36 -1.60 12.38
N SER A 145 -22.44 -2.06 11.14
CA SER A 145 -21.84 -3.33 10.74
C SER A 145 -20.32 -3.32 10.91
N LEU A 146 -19.64 -2.18 10.72
CA LEU A 146 -18.18 -2.05 10.85
C LEU A 146 -17.66 -1.80 12.28
N LEU A 147 -18.54 -1.69 13.27
CA LEU A 147 -18.19 -1.54 14.67
C LEU A 147 -17.41 -2.78 15.15
N LEU A 148 -16.28 -2.56 15.81
CA LEU A 148 -15.48 -3.63 16.43
C LEU A 148 -15.11 -3.24 17.86
N ASP A 149 -15.15 -4.21 18.77
CA ASP A 149 -14.73 -4.02 20.17
C ASP A 149 -15.43 -2.87 20.92
N GLY A 150 -16.63 -2.48 20.49
CA GLY A 150 -17.35 -1.33 21.06
C GLY A 150 -16.99 0.02 20.44
N GLU A 151 -16.00 0.04 19.54
CA GLU A 151 -15.49 1.24 18.89
C GLU A 151 -16.20 1.51 17.57
N SER A 152 -16.77 2.72 17.43
CA SER A 152 -17.43 3.14 16.22
C SER A 152 -16.43 3.61 15.15
N VAL A 153 -16.80 3.43 13.89
CA VAL A 153 -16.06 3.98 12.75
C VAL A 153 -16.30 5.49 12.64
N TYR A 154 -15.25 6.22 12.24
CA TYR A 154 -15.31 7.64 11.94
C TYR A 154 -16.48 7.98 10.99
N CYS A 155 -17.38 8.86 11.44
CA CYS A 155 -18.66 9.09 10.78
C CYS A 155 -18.58 9.81 9.42
N LEU A 156 -17.45 10.47 9.11
CA LEU A 156 -17.22 11.14 7.81
C LEU A 156 -16.38 10.28 6.85
N VAL A 157 -16.24 8.98 7.11
CA VAL A 157 -15.56 8.05 6.21
C VAL A 157 -16.28 8.00 4.85
N GLY A 158 -15.51 8.13 3.77
CA GLY A 158 -15.98 7.96 2.41
C GLY A 158 -16.22 6.49 2.09
N ASN A 159 -17.36 6.19 1.45
CA ASN A 159 -17.71 4.87 0.93
C ASN A 159 -17.51 3.70 1.92
N PRO A 160 -18.13 3.71 3.13
CA PRO A 160 -17.99 2.62 4.12
C PRO A 160 -18.41 1.25 3.60
N PHE A 161 -19.28 1.21 2.58
CA PHE A 161 -19.67 -0.03 1.90
C PHE A 161 -18.48 -0.80 1.34
N LEU A 162 -17.46 -0.12 0.80
CA LEU A 162 -16.26 -0.77 0.24
C LEU A 162 -15.47 -1.52 1.31
N LEU A 163 -15.30 -0.91 2.47
CA LEU A 163 -14.62 -1.54 3.60
C LEU A 163 -15.43 -2.74 4.11
N LEU A 164 -16.76 -2.62 4.16
CA LEU A 164 -17.64 -3.71 4.56
C LEU A 164 -17.57 -4.89 3.59
N LEU A 165 -17.60 -4.62 2.29
CA LEU A 165 -17.49 -5.64 1.25
C LEU A 165 -16.11 -6.33 1.31
N ALA A 166 -15.03 -5.56 1.48
CA ALA A 166 -13.70 -6.12 1.67
C ALA A 166 -13.61 -7.02 2.93
N ARG A 167 -14.28 -6.65 4.03
CA ARG A 167 -14.37 -7.51 5.23
C ARG A 167 -15.05 -8.84 4.92
N VAL A 168 -16.19 -8.81 4.24
CA VAL A 168 -16.93 -10.02 3.89
C VAL A 168 -16.07 -10.95 3.04
N LEU A 169 -15.35 -10.40 2.05
CA LEU A 169 -14.51 -11.16 1.13
C LEU A 169 -13.24 -11.71 1.81
N LEU A 170 -12.49 -10.86 2.54
CA LEU A 170 -11.17 -11.19 3.07
C LEU A 170 -11.16 -11.76 4.49
N VAL A 171 -12.27 -11.65 5.22
CA VAL A 171 -12.39 -12.12 6.60
C VAL A 171 -13.47 -13.19 6.70
N ASN A 172 -14.74 -12.86 6.45
CA ASN A 172 -15.84 -13.79 6.66
C ASN A 172 -15.75 -14.99 5.70
N CYS A 173 -15.49 -14.74 4.42
CA CYS A 173 -15.40 -15.78 3.39
C CYS A 173 -13.98 -16.37 3.24
N SER A 174 -13.00 -15.95 4.05
CA SER A 174 -11.59 -16.31 3.90
C SER A 174 -11.34 -17.83 3.89
N ALA A 175 -12.11 -18.59 4.69
CA ALA A 175 -11.99 -20.05 4.75
C ALA A 175 -12.41 -20.77 3.45
N LYS A 176 -13.15 -20.10 2.56
CA LYS A 176 -13.52 -20.62 1.24
C LYS A 176 -12.55 -20.24 0.14
N LEU A 177 -11.62 -19.34 0.45
CA LEU A 177 -10.55 -18.85 -0.42
C LEU A 177 -9.19 -19.40 0.02
N ASP A 178 -9.19 -20.60 0.63
CA ASP A 178 -8.00 -21.29 1.15
C ASP A 178 -7.01 -21.73 0.06
N SER A 179 -7.44 -21.65 -1.20
CA SER A 179 -6.61 -21.88 -2.39
C SER A 179 -5.54 -20.79 -2.61
N PHE A 180 -5.70 -19.62 -1.99
CA PHE A 180 -4.75 -18.52 -2.05
C PHE A 180 -3.84 -18.51 -0.81
N GLU A 181 -2.54 -18.71 -1.01
CA GLU A 181 -1.56 -18.75 0.07
C GLU A 181 -1.26 -17.33 0.62
N LEU A 182 -1.38 -16.32 -0.24
CA LEU A 182 -1.02 -14.93 0.04
C LEU A 182 -2.24 -14.01 0.24
N LEU A 183 -3.47 -14.53 0.19
CA LEU A 183 -4.68 -13.81 0.61
C LEU A 183 -4.56 -13.17 2.00
N PRO A 184 -3.93 -13.80 3.02
CA PRO A 184 -3.77 -13.16 4.32
C PRO A 184 -2.99 -11.86 4.27
N TRP A 185 -2.13 -11.62 3.28
CA TRP A 185 -1.47 -10.33 3.10
C TRP A 185 -2.49 -9.23 2.72
N TRP A 186 -3.46 -9.53 1.86
CA TRP A 186 -4.57 -8.60 1.62
C TRP A 186 -5.46 -8.39 2.84
N THR A 187 -5.66 -9.43 3.65
CA THR A 187 -6.32 -9.29 4.96
C THR A 187 -5.55 -8.36 5.90
N LEU A 188 -4.21 -8.40 5.90
CA LEU A 188 -3.38 -7.45 6.66
C LEU A 188 -3.59 -6.00 6.20
N ARG A 189 -3.68 -5.77 4.88
CA ARG A 189 -3.98 -4.44 4.31
C ARG A 189 -5.40 -3.97 4.69
N TYR A 190 -6.38 -4.86 4.68
CA TYR A 190 -7.72 -4.59 5.21
C TYR A 190 -7.66 -4.16 6.68
N VAL A 191 -6.93 -4.91 7.52
CA VAL A 191 -6.78 -4.58 8.95
C VAL A 191 -6.20 -3.18 9.14
N SER A 192 -5.16 -2.83 8.38
CA SER A 192 -4.55 -1.49 8.44
C SER A 192 -5.56 -0.39 8.13
N LEU A 193 -6.36 -0.55 7.07
CA LEU A 193 -7.37 0.43 6.67
C LEU A 193 -8.53 0.52 7.66
N HIS A 194 -9.02 -0.62 8.19
CA HIS A 194 -10.07 -0.62 9.19
C HIS A 194 -9.59 0.01 10.50
N GLN A 195 -8.37 -0.30 10.94
CA GLN A 195 -7.81 0.27 12.16
C GLN A 195 -7.63 1.80 12.09
N GLN A 196 -7.34 2.35 10.91
CA GLN A 196 -7.19 3.81 10.72
C GLN A 196 -8.51 4.60 10.85
N VAL A 197 -9.65 3.94 10.68
CA VAL A 197 -10.98 4.58 10.77
C VAL A 197 -11.69 4.33 12.09
N LEU A 198 -11.09 3.55 13.00
CA LEU A 198 -11.56 3.37 14.38
C LEU A 198 -10.95 4.43 15.30
N GLU A 199 -11.69 4.82 16.33
CA GLU A 199 -11.21 5.77 17.35
C GLU A 199 -10.08 5.17 18.19
N GLU A 200 -10.23 3.92 18.61
CA GLU A 200 -9.24 3.17 19.38
C GLU A 200 -8.77 1.89 18.70
N ARG A 201 -7.69 1.33 19.23
CA ARG A 201 -7.09 0.08 18.75
C ARG A 201 -7.98 -1.11 19.08
N SER A 202 -8.31 -1.89 18.06
CA SER A 202 -9.14 -3.10 18.19
C SER A 202 -8.26 -4.34 18.45
N PRO A 203 -8.43 -5.04 19.59
CA PRO A 203 -7.79 -6.34 19.82
C PRO A 203 -8.19 -7.41 18.79
N GLN A 204 -9.41 -7.35 18.25
CA GLN A 204 -9.85 -8.27 17.18
C GLN A 204 -9.03 -8.07 15.90
N LEU A 205 -8.81 -6.82 15.50
CA LEU A 205 -7.97 -6.49 14.35
C LEU A 205 -6.50 -6.87 14.59
N LEU A 206 -5.97 -6.68 15.81
CA LEU A 206 -4.62 -7.14 16.16
C LEU A 206 -4.47 -8.66 16.01
N GLY A 207 -5.41 -9.44 16.55
CA GLY A 207 -5.38 -10.90 16.43
C GLY A 207 -5.47 -11.37 14.97
N LEU A 208 -6.29 -10.68 14.16
CA LEU A 208 -6.39 -10.94 12.72
C LEU A 208 -5.09 -10.61 11.99
N ALA A 209 -4.44 -9.48 12.31
CA ALA A 209 -3.14 -9.10 11.75
C ALA A 209 -2.06 -10.12 12.10
N GLN A 210 -1.91 -10.49 13.37
CA GLN A 210 -0.91 -11.46 13.82
C GLN A 210 -1.08 -12.81 13.10
N THR A 211 -2.32 -13.32 13.03
CA THR A 211 -2.63 -14.56 12.29
C THR A 211 -2.27 -14.44 10.81
N SER A 212 -2.53 -13.28 10.21
CA SER A 212 -2.23 -13.03 8.79
C SER A 212 -0.73 -12.97 8.52
N ILE A 213 0.02 -12.28 9.38
CA ILE A 213 1.48 -12.19 9.32
C ILE A 213 2.09 -13.59 9.45
N GLU A 214 1.66 -14.38 10.43
CA GLU A 214 2.14 -15.75 10.63
C GLU A 214 1.89 -16.66 9.42
N LYS A 215 0.73 -16.53 8.76
CA LYS A 215 0.43 -17.32 7.55
C LYS A 215 1.36 -16.97 6.40
N VAL A 216 1.55 -15.67 6.12
CA VAL A 216 2.43 -15.22 5.03
C VAL A 216 3.91 -15.57 5.32
N MET A 217 4.35 -15.45 6.58
CA MET A 217 5.71 -15.82 6.99
C MET A 217 6.04 -17.30 6.75
N LYS A 218 5.04 -18.19 6.72
CA LYS A 218 5.25 -19.62 6.43
C LYS A 218 5.52 -19.90 4.94
N TYR A 219 5.26 -18.94 4.06
CA TYR A 219 5.51 -19.08 2.64
C TYR A 219 6.99 -18.78 2.31
N GLU A 220 7.83 -19.80 2.45
CA GLU A 220 9.31 -19.69 2.31
C GLU A 220 9.77 -19.13 0.96
N SER A 221 9.02 -19.38 -0.12
CA SER A 221 9.38 -18.90 -1.47
C SER A 221 9.37 -17.37 -1.59
N LEU A 222 8.58 -16.66 -0.77
CA LEU A 222 8.62 -15.19 -0.70
C LEU A 222 9.92 -14.68 -0.09
N PHE A 223 10.59 -15.46 0.76
CA PHE A 223 11.81 -15.08 1.46
C PHE A 223 13.07 -15.76 0.92
N SER A 224 12.91 -16.62 -0.09
CA SER A 224 14.00 -17.29 -0.79
C SER A 224 14.80 -16.30 -1.64
N GLU A 225 16.09 -16.59 -1.85
CA GLU A 225 17.04 -15.63 -2.44
C GLU A 225 16.65 -15.18 -3.86
N GLY A 226 16.42 -13.87 -4.04
CA GLY A 226 16.46 -13.17 -5.32
C GLY A 226 15.11 -12.78 -5.94
N THR A 227 14.19 -13.73 -6.14
CA THR A 227 13.07 -13.54 -7.10
C THR A 227 11.98 -12.57 -6.63
N LEU A 228 11.67 -12.54 -5.33
CA LEU A 228 10.56 -11.74 -4.77
C LEU A 228 11.04 -10.73 -3.73
N ARG A 229 12.33 -10.37 -3.74
CA ARG A 229 12.98 -9.52 -2.73
C ARG A 229 12.21 -8.23 -2.43
N ASN A 230 11.72 -7.54 -3.46
CA ASN A 230 10.95 -6.30 -3.30
C ASN A 230 9.64 -6.53 -2.54
N LEU A 231 8.94 -7.63 -2.83
CA LEU A 231 7.74 -8.00 -2.08
C LEU A 231 8.10 -8.38 -0.64
N SER A 232 9.19 -9.10 -0.39
CA SER A 232 9.64 -9.40 0.97
C SER A 232 9.93 -8.13 1.77
N ILE A 233 10.55 -7.11 1.13
CA ILE A 233 10.78 -5.79 1.71
C ILE A 233 9.44 -5.12 2.06
N GLN A 234 8.51 -5.04 1.10
CA GLN A 234 7.19 -4.44 1.31
C GLN A 234 6.43 -5.13 2.45
N PHE A 235 6.44 -6.47 2.48
CA PHE A 235 5.77 -7.24 3.52
C PHE A 235 6.31 -6.91 4.91
N HIS A 236 7.64 -6.92 5.09
CA HIS A 236 8.24 -6.56 6.37
C HIS A 236 7.96 -5.10 6.76
N LEU A 237 7.92 -4.17 5.80
CA LEU A 237 7.52 -2.80 6.09
C LEU A 237 6.07 -2.73 6.60
N GLU A 238 5.14 -3.41 5.92
CA GLU A 238 3.73 -3.49 6.35
C GLU A 238 3.60 -4.11 7.75
N CYS A 239 4.28 -5.23 8.03
CA CYS A 239 4.35 -5.83 9.37
C CYS A 239 4.88 -4.83 10.42
N GLY A 240 5.95 -4.11 10.10
CA GLY A 240 6.57 -3.13 10.99
C GLY A 240 5.60 -1.99 11.36
N TYR A 241 4.92 -1.42 10.37
CA TYR A 241 3.91 -0.39 10.61
C TYR A 241 2.69 -0.91 11.37
N THR A 242 2.24 -2.14 11.09
CA THR A 242 1.17 -2.79 11.86
C THR A 242 1.57 -2.93 13.32
N SER A 243 2.74 -3.49 13.62
CA SER A 243 3.24 -3.62 15.00
C SER A 243 3.36 -2.27 15.70
N LEU A 244 3.85 -1.22 15.03
CA LEU A 244 3.89 0.14 15.60
C LEU A 244 2.50 0.69 15.92
N THR A 245 1.49 0.39 15.11
CA THR A 245 0.10 0.85 15.33
C THR A 245 -0.44 0.34 16.68
N TYR A 246 -0.02 -0.86 17.08
CA TYR A 246 -0.38 -1.51 18.33
C TYR A 246 0.70 -1.39 19.43
N TYR A 247 1.68 -0.49 19.27
CA TYR A 247 2.76 -0.24 20.23
C TYR A 247 3.69 -1.43 20.50
N GLU A 248 3.76 -2.38 19.56
CA GLU A 248 4.69 -3.50 19.60
C GLU A 248 6.05 -3.07 19.02
N TYR A 249 6.81 -2.29 19.78
CA TYR A 249 8.07 -1.69 19.32
C TYR A 249 9.16 -2.72 18.96
N ASN A 250 9.27 -3.81 19.72
CA ASN A 250 10.29 -4.83 19.46
C ASN A 250 10.02 -5.59 18.14
N PRO A 251 8.81 -6.17 17.91
CA PRO A 251 8.47 -6.76 16.61
C PRO A 251 8.61 -5.77 15.45
N ALA A 252 8.17 -4.53 15.64
CA ALA A 252 8.32 -3.50 14.62
C ALA A 252 9.78 -3.29 14.20
N LYS A 253 10.67 -3.13 15.18
CA LYS A 253 12.10 -2.96 14.96
C LYS A 253 12.73 -4.15 14.23
N GLU A 254 12.36 -5.37 14.59
CA GLU A 254 12.83 -6.58 13.91
C GLU A 254 12.43 -6.60 12.43
N HIS A 255 11.19 -6.23 12.12
CA HIS A 255 10.72 -6.15 10.74
C HIS A 255 11.40 -5.03 9.94
N PHE A 256 11.56 -3.83 10.50
CA PHE A 256 12.28 -2.75 9.82
C PHE A 256 13.76 -3.09 9.58
N GLN A 257 14.40 -3.75 10.55
CA GLN A 257 15.77 -4.22 10.41
C GLN A 257 15.86 -5.29 9.31
N ARG A 258 14.89 -6.20 9.21
CA ARG A 258 14.85 -7.20 8.14
C ARG A 258 14.65 -6.58 6.76
N ALA A 259 13.75 -5.60 6.64
CA ALA A 259 13.56 -4.83 5.41
C ALA A 259 14.85 -4.09 5.00
N LYS A 260 15.55 -3.49 5.98
CA LYS A 260 16.85 -2.85 5.78
C LYS A 260 17.91 -3.83 5.27
N GLU A 261 18.00 -5.02 5.85
CA GLU A 261 18.93 -6.07 5.39
C GLU A 261 18.66 -6.49 3.96
N LEU A 262 17.38 -6.75 3.62
CA LEU A 262 16.95 -7.16 2.29
C LEU A 262 17.20 -6.08 1.23
N SER A 263 17.09 -4.80 1.61
CA SER A 263 17.37 -3.68 0.70
C SER A 263 18.84 -3.55 0.30
N GLY A 264 19.77 -4.15 1.06
CA GLY A 264 21.21 -3.98 0.83
C GLY A 264 21.73 -2.56 1.12
N LEU A 265 20.92 -1.69 1.73
CA LEU A 265 21.32 -0.33 2.07
C LEU A 265 22.10 -0.26 3.38
N ASN A 266 23.14 0.54 3.37
CA ASN A 266 23.84 1.03 4.54
C ASN A 266 23.45 2.50 4.75
N MET A 267 22.97 2.83 5.95
CA MET A 267 22.48 4.16 6.31
C MET A 267 23.23 4.61 7.55
N ASN A 268 24.03 5.68 7.43
CA ASN A 268 24.84 6.20 8.53
C ASN A 268 24.57 7.69 8.74
N MET A 269 24.31 8.05 10.00
CA MET A 269 24.21 9.44 10.40
C MET A 269 25.62 10.02 10.57
N ILE A 270 25.98 11.03 9.78
CA ILE A 270 27.33 11.61 9.78
C ILE A 270 27.29 13.14 9.82
N GLY A 271 28.39 13.74 10.31
CA GLY A 271 28.60 15.18 10.22
C GLY A 271 29.43 15.55 8.99
N ALA A 272 28.91 16.41 8.13
CA ALA A 272 29.59 16.95 6.96
C ALA A 272 29.67 18.47 7.01
N LEU A 273 30.73 19.07 6.48
CA LEU A 273 30.87 20.52 6.44
C LEU A 273 29.92 21.12 5.38
N GLY A 274 29.06 22.05 5.79
CA GLY A 274 28.05 22.66 4.93
C GLY A 274 27.66 24.09 5.32
N LYS A 275 27.01 24.78 4.40
CA LYS A 275 26.38 26.10 4.60
C LYS A 275 24.88 26.00 4.43
N ARG A 276 24.14 26.73 5.26
CA ARG A 276 22.67 26.84 5.18
C ARG A 276 22.19 28.24 4.80
N THR A 277 23.08 29.23 4.78
CA THR A 277 22.74 30.61 4.39
C THR A 277 23.71 31.13 3.33
N ARG A 278 23.22 32.05 2.49
CA ARG A 278 23.98 32.62 1.36
C ARG A 278 25.18 33.44 1.84
N PHE A 279 25.05 34.11 2.98
CA PHE A 279 26.07 35.01 3.53
C PHE A 279 27.02 34.34 4.54
N GLN A 280 26.89 33.04 4.80
CA GLN A 280 27.77 32.30 5.70
C GLN A 280 29.18 32.20 5.11
N GLN A 281 30.19 32.70 5.84
CA GLN A 281 31.58 32.66 5.38
C GLN A 281 32.21 31.28 5.57
N ASN A 282 32.10 30.71 6.77
CA ASN A 282 32.72 29.45 7.14
C ASN A 282 31.78 28.26 6.95
N PHE A 283 32.28 27.12 6.51
CA PHE A 283 31.50 25.88 6.55
C PHE A 283 31.40 25.38 8.00
N LEU A 284 30.20 24.98 8.40
CA LEU A 284 29.93 24.44 9.74
C LEU A 284 29.50 22.98 9.63
N ALA A 285 29.68 22.20 10.69
CA ALA A 285 29.20 20.83 10.72
C ALA A 285 27.67 20.80 10.57
N GLN A 286 27.20 20.00 9.61
CA GLN A 286 25.81 19.73 9.29
C GLN A 286 25.58 18.23 9.42
N LEU A 287 24.46 17.84 10.00
CA LEU A 287 24.08 16.43 10.09
C LEU A 287 23.47 15.99 8.76
N ILE A 288 23.98 14.91 8.18
CA ILE A 288 23.45 14.30 6.95
C ILE A 288 23.33 12.79 7.11
N LEU A 289 22.42 12.19 6.35
CA LEU A 289 22.30 10.75 6.24
C LEU A 289 23.07 10.26 5.00
N ASP A 290 24.17 9.55 5.23
CA ASP A 290 24.96 8.88 4.18
C ASP A 290 24.32 7.53 3.86
N VAL A 291 23.86 7.38 2.61
CA VAL A 291 23.20 6.16 2.12
C VAL A 291 24.07 5.53 1.05
N LYS A 292 24.47 4.28 1.26
CA LYS A 292 25.33 3.51 0.35
C LYS A 292 24.77 2.13 0.11
N ARG A 293 24.99 1.57 -1.06
CA ARG A 293 24.74 0.14 -1.32
C ARG A 293 25.93 -0.69 -0.85
N LYS A 294 25.65 -1.82 -0.21
CA LYS A 294 26.69 -2.80 0.16
C LYS A 294 27.31 -3.40 -1.11
N GLU A 295 28.63 -3.58 -1.10
CA GLU A 295 29.39 -4.10 -2.26
C GLU A 295 29.02 -5.55 -2.62
N ASP A 296 28.66 -6.36 -1.62
CA ASP A 296 28.23 -7.76 -1.80
C ASP A 296 26.80 -7.90 -2.33
N PHE A 297 26.04 -6.81 -2.36
CA PHE A 297 24.73 -6.79 -2.99
C PHE A 297 24.95 -6.44 -4.45
N PRO A 298 24.59 -7.32 -5.40
CA PRO A 298 24.62 -6.93 -6.80
C PRO A 298 23.85 -5.62 -6.89
N ALA A 299 24.52 -4.57 -7.41
CA ALA A 299 23.82 -3.39 -7.88
C ALA A 299 22.62 -3.92 -8.65
N PRO A 300 21.41 -3.36 -8.47
CA PRO A 300 20.29 -3.84 -9.25
C PRO A 300 20.78 -3.86 -10.70
N GLU A 301 20.91 -5.05 -11.27
CA GLU A 301 20.80 -5.24 -12.71
C GLU A 301 19.55 -4.43 -13.11
N PRO A 302 19.39 -4.02 -14.35
CA PRO A 302 18.18 -3.36 -14.78
C PRO A 302 16.96 -4.33 -14.77
N ASP A 303 16.72 -5.05 -13.68
CA ASP A 303 15.44 -5.53 -13.14
C ASP A 303 14.49 -4.36 -12.84
N ARG A 304 14.44 -3.39 -13.75
CA ARG A 304 13.35 -2.42 -13.93
C ARG A 304 11.99 -3.11 -14.05
N GLU A 305 11.97 -4.42 -14.29
CA GLU A 305 10.74 -5.22 -14.33
C GLU A 305 10.09 -5.44 -12.95
N LEU A 306 10.82 -5.34 -11.83
CA LEU A 306 10.28 -5.61 -10.50
C LEU A 306 9.87 -4.37 -9.70
N THR A 307 10.04 -3.19 -10.28
CA THR A 307 9.75 -1.90 -9.64
C THR A 307 8.83 -1.10 -10.55
N LEU A 308 7.86 -0.38 -9.96
CA LEU A 308 7.03 0.53 -10.72
C LEU A 308 7.90 1.60 -11.37
N SER A 309 7.55 1.98 -12.60
CA SER A 309 8.21 3.09 -13.26
C SER A 309 7.96 4.38 -12.46
N PRO A 310 8.99 5.24 -12.26
CA PRO A 310 8.82 6.46 -11.49
C PRO A 310 7.74 7.35 -12.10
N THR A 311 6.91 7.97 -11.26
CA THR A 311 5.94 8.97 -11.69
C THR A 311 6.65 10.08 -12.48
N PRO A 312 6.16 10.47 -13.67
CA PRO A 312 6.78 11.54 -14.44
C PRO A 312 6.89 12.84 -13.62
N LEU A 313 8.04 13.52 -13.71
CA LEU A 313 8.31 14.77 -12.97
C LEU A 313 7.22 15.83 -13.18
N ALA A 314 6.60 15.88 -14.36
CA ALA A 314 5.53 16.82 -14.68
C ALA A 314 4.24 16.59 -13.86
N SER A 315 4.04 15.38 -13.35
CA SER A 315 2.89 14.98 -12.54
C SER A 315 3.15 15.08 -11.04
N LEU A 316 4.40 15.32 -10.63
CA LEU A 316 4.76 15.51 -9.22
C LEU A 316 4.48 16.96 -8.79
N PRO A 317 4.21 17.20 -7.49
CA PRO A 317 4.11 18.56 -6.96
C PRO A 317 5.35 19.38 -7.34
N LYS A 318 5.15 20.61 -7.82
CA LYS A 318 6.27 21.48 -8.19
C LYS A 318 7.05 21.88 -6.94
N ASP A 319 8.34 21.57 -6.92
CA ASP A 319 9.25 22.11 -5.93
C ASP A 319 9.45 23.61 -6.21
N HIS A 320 8.93 24.45 -5.31
CA HIS A 320 9.03 25.89 -5.44
C HIS A 320 10.18 26.40 -4.60
N ASP A 321 11.20 26.96 -5.27
CA ASP A 321 12.28 27.69 -4.62
C ASP A 321 11.69 28.83 -3.78
N LEU A 322 11.85 28.74 -2.46
CA LEU A 322 11.33 29.72 -1.51
C LEU A 322 11.97 31.11 -1.71
N SER A 323 12.98 31.23 -2.57
CA SER A 323 13.63 32.46 -3.02
C SER A 323 14.05 33.36 -1.86
N ASP A 324 14.37 32.76 -0.71
CA ASP A 324 14.79 33.48 0.49
C ASP A 324 16.17 34.12 0.24
N ASP A 325 16.29 35.42 0.49
CA ASP A 325 17.52 36.17 0.26
C ASP A 325 18.66 35.76 1.21
N THR A 326 18.34 35.03 2.28
CA THR A 326 19.27 34.68 3.35
C THR A 326 19.50 33.18 3.45
N VAL A 327 18.46 32.36 3.41
CA VAL A 327 18.51 30.91 3.62
C VAL A 327 18.66 30.17 2.28
N LEU A 328 19.42 29.07 2.28
CA LEU A 328 19.53 28.17 1.15
C LEU A 328 18.44 27.09 1.25
N ASN A 329 17.78 26.77 0.14
CA ASN A 329 16.79 25.68 0.10
C ASN A 329 17.42 24.32 0.40
N GLN A 330 18.69 24.14 0.04
CA GLN A 330 19.45 22.94 0.29
C GLN A 330 20.80 23.26 0.94
N ILE A 331 21.27 22.36 1.79
CA ILE A 331 22.60 22.46 2.40
C ILE A 331 23.64 22.43 1.28
N ASN A 332 24.46 23.48 1.21
CA ASN A 332 25.60 23.54 0.30
C ASN A 332 26.83 22.94 1.01
N LEU A 333 27.17 21.69 0.67
CA LEU A 333 28.30 20.96 1.26
C LEU A 333 29.63 21.46 0.71
N ALA A 334 30.67 21.45 1.54
CA ALA A 334 32.03 21.81 1.13
C ALA A 334 32.59 20.84 0.09
N GLU A 335 32.26 19.55 0.23
CA GLU A 335 32.68 18.46 -0.66
C GLU A 335 31.45 17.70 -1.16
N PRO A 336 30.70 18.25 -2.13
CA PRO A 336 29.43 17.66 -2.58
C PRO A 336 29.60 16.27 -3.24
N GLY A 337 30.79 15.97 -3.78
CA GLY A 337 31.10 14.67 -4.37
C GLY A 337 31.47 13.57 -3.36
N GLN A 338 31.64 13.89 -2.07
CA GLN A 338 32.08 12.93 -1.05
C GLN A 338 30.96 11.97 -0.62
N TYR A 339 29.71 12.40 -0.76
CA TYR A 339 28.52 11.67 -0.31
C TYR A 339 27.50 11.52 -1.44
N PRO A 340 27.86 10.77 -2.52
CA PRO A 340 26.96 10.59 -3.65
C PRO A 340 25.75 9.74 -3.21
N MET A 341 24.56 10.22 -3.54
CA MET A 341 23.32 9.49 -3.29
C MET A 341 23.09 8.45 -4.41
N PRO A 342 22.88 7.16 -4.09
CA PRO A 342 22.52 6.17 -5.08
C PRO A 342 21.11 6.44 -5.63
N ASP A 343 20.85 6.00 -6.86
CA ASP A 343 19.50 6.02 -7.47
C ASP A 343 18.62 4.97 -6.76
N LEU A 344 17.69 5.40 -5.90
CA LEU A 344 16.90 4.51 -5.04
C LEU A 344 15.52 4.17 -5.64
N SER A 345 15.19 2.88 -5.63
CA SER A 345 13.84 2.37 -5.90
C SER A 345 12.80 2.84 -4.86
N GLY A 346 11.52 2.72 -5.20
CA GLY A 346 10.43 3.07 -4.29
C GLY A 346 10.47 2.25 -2.98
N GLU A 347 10.82 0.98 -3.07
CA GLU A 347 10.98 0.09 -1.93
C GLU A 347 12.16 0.53 -1.05
N GLU A 348 13.32 0.85 -1.64
CA GLU A 348 14.48 1.38 -0.91
C GLU A 348 14.15 2.70 -0.19
N GLN A 349 13.40 3.59 -0.83
CA GLN A 349 12.92 4.83 -0.21
C GLN A 349 11.96 4.54 0.96
N ALA A 350 11.05 3.59 0.79
CA ALA A 350 10.14 3.16 1.84
C ALA A 350 10.89 2.53 3.03
N VAL A 351 12.02 1.83 2.79
CA VAL A 351 12.89 1.33 3.86
C VAL A 351 13.54 2.47 4.64
N ILE A 352 14.03 3.52 3.98
CA ILE A 352 14.58 4.71 4.66
C ILE A 352 13.51 5.36 5.55
N LEU A 353 12.28 5.50 5.03
CA LEU A 353 11.14 6.03 5.81
C LEU A 353 10.75 5.12 6.98
N GLY A 354 10.79 3.80 6.79
CA GLY A 354 10.55 2.83 7.86
C GLY A 354 11.58 2.95 8.98
N VAL A 355 12.87 3.01 8.65
CA VAL A 355 13.96 3.21 9.62
C VAL A 355 13.84 4.57 10.32
N CYS A 356 13.47 5.62 9.59
CA CYS A 356 13.20 6.95 10.16
C CYS A 356 12.03 6.89 11.16
N THR A 357 10.96 6.18 10.83
CA THR A 357 9.79 6.03 11.70
C THR A 357 10.13 5.23 12.96
N ASP A 358 10.84 4.11 12.82
CA ASP A 358 11.33 3.33 13.96
C ASP A 358 12.20 4.19 14.89
N PHE A 359 13.13 4.97 14.31
CA PHE A 359 13.96 5.89 15.05
C PHE A 359 13.13 6.94 15.79
N GLN A 360 12.15 7.57 15.13
CA GLN A 360 11.27 8.55 15.75
C GLN A 360 10.48 7.96 16.93
N LYS A 361 9.96 6.74 16.78
CA LYS A 361 9.08 6.12 17.78
C LYS A 361 9.83 5.55 18.98
N ASN A 362 11.10 5.15 18.80
CA ASN A 362 11.93 4.60 19.87
C ASN A 362 12.79 5.65 20.59
N ASN A 363 12.79 6.91 20.14
CA ASN A 363 13.58 7.98 20.75
C ASN A 363 12.68 9.08 21.36
N PRO A 364 13.14 9.75 22.44
CA PRO A 364 12.40 10.84 23.05
C PRO A 364 12.31 12.05 22.10
N ILE A 365 11.21 12.80 22.23
CA ILE A 365 11.03 14.08 21.55
C ILE A 365 12.03 15.07 22.15
N HIS A 366 13.09 15.33 21.41
CA HIS A 366 14.20 16.20 21.80
C HIS A 366 14.74 16.90 20.55
N LYS A 367 15.31 18.10 20.73
CA LYS A 367 15.85 18.91 19.62
C LYS A 367 16.89 18.16 18.78
N LEU A 368 17.70 17.31 19.42
CA LEU A 368 18.69 16.50 18.70
C LEU A 368 18.01 15.46 17.80
N THR A 369 16.99 14.77 18.32
CA THR A 369 16.19 13.82 17.55
C THR A 369 15.50 14.50 16.37
N GLU A 370 15.01 15.73 16.55
CA GLU A 370 14.42 16.52 15.46
C GLU A 370 15.43 16.79 14.33
N GLU A 371 16.66 17.20 14.67
CA GLU A 371 17.74 17.40 13.68
C GLU A 371 18.13 16.09 12.97
N GLU A 372 18.15 14.96 13.70
CA GLU A 372 18.39 13.63 13.12
C GLU A 372 17.29 13.23 12.14
N LEU A 373 16.01 13.48 12.47
CA LEU A 373 14.87 13.22 11.59
C LEU A 373 14.88 14.13 10.34
N LEU A 374 15.37 15.36 10.46
CA LEU A 374 15.56 16.25 9.32
C LEU A 374 16.59 15.69 8.33
N ALA A 375 17.64 15.01 8.81
CA ALA A 375 18.60 14.36 7.93
C ALA A 375 17.94 13.23 7.10
N PHE A 376 17.06 12.42 7.70
CA PHE A 376 16.29 11.39 6.98
C PHE A 376 15.35 11.99 5.93
N THR A 377 14.54 12.98 6.31
CA THR A 377 13.57 13.61 5.39
C THR A 377 14.25 14.33 4.23
N SER A 378 15.44 14.88 4.44
CA SER A 378 16.22 15.52 3.37
C SER A 378 16.63 14.56 2.25
N VAL A 379 16.78 13.26 2.55
CA VAL A 379 17.10 12.23 1.57
C VAL A 379 15.85 11.82 0.79
N THR A 380 14.74 11.59 1.49
CA THR A 380 13.50 11.11 0.87
C THR A 380 12.80 12.17 0.04
N CYS A 381 12.75 13.42 0.50
CA CYS A 381 12.18 14.54 -0.28
C CYS A 381 13.00 14.88 -1.53
N ARG A 382 14.33 14.72 -1.49
CA ARG A 382 15.18 14.89 -2.68
C ARG A 382 14.79 13.89 -3.78
N LEU A 383 14.41 12.67 -3.43
CA LEU A 383 14.12 11.60 -4.40
C LEU A 383 12.72 11.70 -5.01
N VAL A 384 11.75 12.24 -4.26
CA VAL A 384 10.39 12.52 -4.79
C VAL A 384 10.40 13.70 -5.77
N LEU A 385 11.42 14.56 -5.74
CA LEU A 385 11.44 15.80 -6.55
C LEU A 385 12.59 15.87 -7.58
N LEU A 386 13.65 15.06 -7.41
CA LEU A 386 14.84 15.10 -8.28
C LEU A 386 15.13 13.71 -8.85
N SER A 387 14.48 13.38 -9.96
CA SER A 387 15.04 12.41 -10.92
C SER A 387 16.29 13.02 -11.57
N PRO A 388 17.33 12.21 -11.85
CA PRO A 388 18.65 12.69 -12.26
C PRO A 388 18.64 13.17 -13.72
N SER A 389 18.28 14.42 -13.94
CA SER A 389 18.58 15.12 -15.21
C SER A 389 19.19 16.51 -15.03
N LEU A 390 19.22 17.03 -13.80
CA LEU A 390 19.75 18.37 -13.50
C LEU A 390 21.29 18.45 -13.42
N SER A 391 22.01 17.33 -13.54
CA SER A 391 23.49 17.34 -13.54
C SER A 391 24.14 17.60 -14.91
N SER A 392 23.38 17.88 -15.98
CA SER A 392 23.94 18.08 -17.33
C SER A 392 23.87 19.51 -17.88
N LEU A 393 23.33 20.48 -17.15
CA LEU A 393 23.35 21.89 -17.57
C LEU A 393 24.51 22.62 -16.91
N SER A 394 25.71 22.41 -17.47
CA SER A 394 26.81 23.36 -17.30
C SER A 394 26.41 24.71 -17.92
N PRO A 395 26.67 25.85 -17.25
CA PRO A 395 26.48 27.14 -17.88
C PRO A 395 27.60 27.32 -18.90
N SER A 396 27.27 27.16 -20.18
CA SER A 396 28.12 27.66 -21.26
C SER A 396 28.08 29.19 -21.22
N LEU A 397 28.95 29.74 -20.38
CA LEU A 397 29.42 31.11 -20.50
C LEU A 397 30.16 31.22 -21.84
N HIS A 398 29.57 31.93 -22.78
CA HIS A 398 30.32 32.55 -23.85
C HIS A 398 29.95 34.04 -23.98
N PRO A 399 30.93 34.85 -24.41
CA PRO A 399 31.13 36.23 -23.96
C PRO A 399 30.29 37.29 -24.66
#